data_AF-A0A7S4KZ35-F1
#
_entry.id   AF-A0A7S4KZ35-F1
#
_cell.length_a   1.000
_cell.length_b   1.000
_cell.length_c   1.000
_cell.angle_alpha   90.00
_cell.angle_beta   90.00
_cell.angle_gamma   90.00
#
_symmetry.space_group_name_H-M   'P 1'
#
loop_
_entity.id
_entity.type
_entity.pdbx_description
1 polymer ?
#
loop_
_entity_poly.entity_id
_entity_poly.type
_entity_poly.pdbx_seq_one_letter_code
_entity_poly.pdbx_strand_id
1 'polypeptide(L)'
;AIAMNQESGKPVQAETIVRHILDALLHANKTVNLRGLVEYMGEGCLPNQKEWEAMEDAAAVHKIDPVNQETLPMKEMMLTIVGRAEIPHQDKTSKEQEQERTWYDKIRWWAAIKRAEIPFSFQKRGLDTPPTKKRKTAPQL
;
A
#
# COMPACT_ATOMS: atom_id res chain seq x y z
N ALA A 1 -19.05 -18.76 -12.96
CA ALA A 1 -18.99 -18.70 -11.49
C ALA A 1 -17.69 -19.37 -11.05
N ILE A 2 -16.78 -18.65 -10.39
CA ILE A 2 -15.61 -19.30 -9.76
C ILE A 2 -16.15 -19.94 -8.48
N ALA A 3 -15.98 -21.25 -8.36
CA ALA A 3 -16.55 -22.05 -7.27
C ALA A 3 -16.13 -21.46 -5.90
N MET A 4 -17.10 -20.94 -5.16
CA MET A 4 -16.93 -20.44 -3.78
C MET A 4 -16.91 -21.55 -2.73
N ASN A 5 -17.06 -22.81 -3.15
CA ASN A 5 -17.09 -23.95 -2.24
C ASN A 5 -15.80 -24.73 -2.43
N GLN A 6 -14.84 -24.57 -1.51
CA GLN A 6 -13.79 -25.55 -1.35
C GLN A 6 -14.38 -26.78 -0.66
N GLU A 7 -14.12 -27.98 -1.20
CA GLU A 7 -14.64 -29.26 -0.69
C GLU A 7 -14.07 -29.65 0.69
N SER A 8 -13.01 -28.98 1.13
CA SER A 8 -12.38 -29.14 2.44
C SER A 8 -11.31 -28.05 2.62
N GLY A 9 -11.26 -27.44 3.80
CA GLY A 9 -10.29 -26.39 4.15
C GLY A 9 -10.96 -25.18 4.82
N LYS A 10 -10.23 -24.50 5.71
CA LYS A 10 -10.71 -23.22 6.26
C LYS A 10 -11.00 -22.27 5.09
N PRO A 11 -12.12 -21.55 5.09
CA PRO A 11 -12.42 -20.60 4.01
C PRO A 11 -11.24 -19.64 3.85
N VAL A 12 -10.74 -19.53 2.63
CA VAL A 12 -9.67 -18.60 2.31
C VAL A 12 -10.17 -17.20 2.60
N GLN A 13 -9.61 -16.57 3.62
CA GLN A 13 -9.95 -15.20 3.97
C GLN A 13 -9.52 -14.28 2.83
N ALA A 14 -10.34 -13.28 2.54
CA ALA A 14 -10.02 -12.30 1.49
C ALA A 14 -8.66 -11.60 1.71
N GLU A 15 -8.29 -11.37 2.97
CA GLU A 15 -6.97 -10.84 3.34
C GLU A 15 -5.82 -11.74 2.87
N THR A 16 -6.02 -13.06 2.88
CA THR A 16 -5.04 -14.03 2.37
C THR A 16 -4.87 -13.89 0.85
N ILE A 17 -5.96 -13.63 0.12
CA ILE A 17 -5.92 -13.41 -1.33
C ILE A 17 -5.17 -12.11 -1.65
N VAL A 18 -5.47 -11.03 -0.93
CA VAL A 18 -4.75 -9.74 -1.06
C VAL A 18 -3.26 -9.96 -0.84
N ARG A 19 -2.89 -10.68 0.23
CA ARG A 19 -1.50 -10.98 0.55
C ARG A 19 -0.83 -11.74 -0.59
N HIS A 20 -1.49 -12.77 -1.13
CA HIS A 20 -0.95 -13.50 -2.28
C HIS A 20 -0.80 -12.65 -3.54
N ILE A 21 -1.68 -11.67 -3.77
CA ILE A 21 -1.56 -10.74 -4.90
C ILE A 21 -0.36 -9.80 -4.71
N LEU A 22 -0.16 -9.27 -3.50
CA LEU A 22 1.01 -8.45 -3.17
C LEU A 22 2.31 -9.26 -3.24
N ASP A 23 2.30 -10.50 -2.75
CA ASP A 23 3.45 -11.41 -2.89
C ASP A 23 3.69 -11.80 -4.36
N ALA A 24 2.64 -11.88 -5.19
CA ALA A 24 2.77 -12.16 -6.62
C ALA A 24 3.43 -11.02 -7.41
N LEU A 25 3.34 -9.76 -6.93
CA LEU A 25 4.15 -8.65 -7.47
C LEU A 25 5.65 -8.91 -7.32
N LEU A 26 6.05 -9.66 -6.29
CA LEU A 26 7.45 -9.96 -5.95
C LEU A 26 8.00 -11.16 -6.71
N HIS A 27 7.17 -12.18 -6.91
CA HIS A 27 7.62 -13.50 -7.35
C HIS A 27 7.38 -13.80 -8.84
N ALA A 28 6.69 -12.93 -9.59
CA ALA A 28 6.26 -13.30 -10.93
C ALA A 28 6.39 -12.18 -11.96
N ASN A 29 6.85 -12.60 -13.13
CA ASN A 29 6.78 -11.98 -14.45
C ASN A 29 5.31 -11.82 -14.92
N LYS A 30 4.38 -11.51 -14.01
CA LYS A 30 2.92 -11.44 -14.23
C LYS A 30 2.41 -10.06 -13.85
N THR A 31 1.70 -9.44 -14.78
CA THR A 31 1.03 -8.15 -14.57
C THR A 31 -0.11 -8.31 -13.57
N VAL A 32 -0.03 -7.58 -12.45
CA VAL A 32 -1.10 -7.53 -11.45
C VAL A 32 -1.97 -6.30 -11.71
N ASN A 33 -3.30 -6.48 -11.74
CA ASN A 33 -4.22 -5.37 -11.82
C ASN A 33 -4.40 -4.72 -10.43
N LEU A 34 -3.57 -3.73 -10.14
CA LEU A 34 -3.62 -2.99 -8.87
C LEU A 34 -4.92 -2.18 -8.69
N ARG A 35 -5.58 -1.76 -9.77
CA ARG A 35 -6.84 -1.01 -9.69
C ARG A 35 -7.94 -1.85 -9.04
N GLY A 36 -8.13 -3.08 -9.49
CA GLY A 36 -9.13 -3.99 -8.93
C GLY A 36 -8.85 -4.32 -7.46
N LEU A 37 -7.57 -4.39 -7.07
CA LEU A 37 -7.17 -4.60 -5.69
C LEU A 37 -7.53 -3.40 -4.79
N VAL A 38 -7.28 -2.18 -5.27
CA VAL A 38 -7.62 -0.94 -4.55
C VAL A 38 -9.14 -0.75 -4.44
N GLU A 39 -9.89 -1.06 -5.50
CA GLU A 39 -11.36 -1.02 -5.48
C GLU A 39 -11.96 -2.01 -4.46
N TYR A 40 -11.32 -3.17 -4.29
CA TYR A 40 -11.73 -4.17 -3.31
C TYR A 40 -11.39 -3.79 -1.86
N MET A 41 -10.18 -3.26 -1.63
CA MET A 41 -9.70 -2.91 -0.29
C MET A 41 -10.13 -1.53 0.20
N GLY A 42 -10.60 -0.68 -0.72
CA GLY A 42 -10.90 0.73 -0.46
C GLY A 42 -9.66 1.61 -0.51
N GLU A 43 -9.84 2.90 -0.83
CA GLU A 43 -8.74 3.87 -1.00
C GLU A 43 -7.90 4.07 0.27
N GLY A 44 -8.46 3.79 1.45
CA GLY A 44 -7.78 3.94 2.74
C GLY A 44 -6.60 2.98 2.96
N CYS A 45 -6.47 1.93 2.13
CA CYS A 45 -5.37 0.99 2.22
C CYS A 45 -4.07 1.48 1.56
N LEU A 46 -4.15 2.48 0.67
CA LEU A 46 -2.98 3.06 0.03
C LEU A 46 -2.37 4.12 0.95
N PRO A 47 -1.05 4.08 1.19
CA PRO A 47 -0.39 5.15 1.94
C PRO A 47 -0.44 6.46 1.14
N ASN A 48 -0.71 7.57 1.82
CA ASN A 48 -0.46 8.90 1.27
C ASN A 48 1.03 9.30 1.43
N GLN A 49 1.42 10.47 0.90
CA GLN A 49 2.81 10.93 0.95
C GLN A 49 3.37 11.02 2.38
N LYS A 50 2.61 11.59 3.34
CA LYS A 50 3.09 11.73 4.73
C LYS A 50 3.24 10.37 5.41
N GLU A 51 2.31 9.45 5.12
CA GLU A 51 2.35 8.09 5.65
C GLU A 51 3.51 7.30 5.05
N TRP A 52 3.82 7.55 3.77
CA TRP A 52 4.99 6.99 3.11
C TRP A 52 6.28 7.47 3.74
N GLU A 53 6.42 8.78 3.94
CA GLU A 53 7.58 9.38 4.62
C GLU A 53 7.75 8.80 6.04
N ALA A 54 6.65 8.65 6.80
CA ALA A 54 6.69 8.03 8.12
C ALA A 54 7.18 6.57 8.10
N MET A 55 6.86 5.81 7.04
CA MET A 55 7.37 4.44 6.86
C MET A 55 8.84 4.42 6.45
N GLU A 56 9.30 5.35 5.60
CA GLU A 56 10.72 5.50 5.25
C GLU A 56 11.54 5.90 6.48
N ASP A 57 11.06 6.83 7.30
CA ASP A 57 11.71 7.25 8.55
C ASP A 57 11.78 6.08 9.54
N ALA A 58 10.67 5.35 9.72
CA ALA A 58 10.65 4.18 10.60
C ALA A 58 11.61 3.08 10.10
N ALA A 59 11.68 2.86 8.79
CA ALA A 59 12.62 1.91 8.21
C ALA A 59 14.08 2.35 8.41
N ALA A 60 14.37 3.65 8.27
CA ALA A 60 15.70 4.20 8.50
C ALA A 60 16.14 4.06 9.98
N VAL A 61 15.24 4.35 10.93
CA VAL A 61 15.49 4.22 12.37
C VAL A 61 15.86 2.79 12.76
N HIS A 62 15.12 1.80 12.22
CA HIS A 62 15.32 0.39 12.55
C HIS A 62 16.26 -0.35 11.59
N LYS A 63 16.86 0.37 10.62
CA LYS A 63 17.71 -0.21 9.56
C LYS A 63 17.02 -1.36 8.83
N ILE A 64 15.73 -1.19 8.57
CA ILE A 64 14.90 -2.14 7.83
C ILE A 64 15.15 -1.93 6.36
N ASP A 65 15.60 -2.98 5.68
CA ASP A 65 15.66 -3.02 4.23
C ASP A 65 14.42 -3.75 3.71
N PRO A 66 13.39 -3.02 3.23
CA PRO A 66 12.19 -3.66 2.73
C PRO A 66 12.43 -4.48 1.47
N VAL A 67 13.50 -4.23 0.72
CA VAL A 67 13.78 -4.89 -0.56
C VAL A 67 14.40 -6.27 -0.32
N ASN A 68 15.45 -6.34 0.50
CA ASN A 68 16.26 -7.55 0.64
C ASN A 68 15.93 -8.41 1.87
N GLN A 69 15.20 -7.89 2.86
CA GLN A 69 14.79 -8.69 4.03
C GLN A 69 13.63 -9.62 3.67
N GLU A 70 13.76 -10.91 4.01
CA GLU A 70 12.72 -11.92 3.79
C GLU A 70 11.45 -11.60 4.59
N THR A 71 11.61 -11.30 5.87
CA THR A 71 10.52 -10.90 6.76
C THR A 71 10.64 -9.43 7.12
N LEU A 72 9.52 -8.71 7.02
CA LEU A 72 9.45 -7.30 7.38
C LEU A 72 9.08 -7.18 8.87
N PRO A 73 9.90 -6.53 9.71
CA PRO A 73 9.60 -6.37 11.14
C PRO A 73 8.54 -5.28 11.37
N MET A 74 7.31 -5.54 10.92
CA MET A 74 6.20 -4.58 10.92
C MET A 74 5.85 -4.04 12.31
N LYS A 75 6.10 -4.81 13.37
CA LYS A 75 5.83 -4.36 14.76
C LYS A 75 6.77 -3.22 15.17
N GLU A 76 8.03 -3.26 14.77
CA GLU A 76 9.03 -2.21 15.04
C GLU A 76 8.70 -0.95 14.25
N MET A 77 8.30 -1.12 12.98
CA MET A 77 7.79 -0.03 12.16
C MET A 77 6.57 0.63 12.82
N MET A 78 5.59 -0.16 13.24
CA MET A 78 4.39 0.36 13.89
C MET A 78 4.66 1.04 15.23
N LEU A 79 5.64 0.56 16.00
CA LEU A 79 6.05 1.22 17.24
C LEU A 79 6.51 2.65 16.96
N THR A 80 7.22 2.85 15.86
CA THR A 80 7.74 4.17 15.47
C THR A 80 6.65 5.06 14.89
N ILE A 81 5.77 4.50 14.06
CA ILE A 81 4.75 5.26 13.34
C ILE A 81 3.59 5.68 14.27
N VAL A 82 3.13 4.76 15.13
CA VAL A 82 1.90 4.96 15.93
C VAL A 82 2.19 5.05 17.44
N GLY A 83 3.39 4.66 17.90
CA GLY A 83 3.80 4.78 19.31
C GLY A 83 3.14 3.81 20.28
N ARG A 84 2.28 2.89 19.82
CA ARG A 84 1.40 2.07 20.69
C ARG A 84 1.34 0.58 20.33
N ALA A 85 2.25 0.09 19.50
CA ALA A 85 2.30 -1.31 19.08
C ALA A 85 2.59 -2.30 20.23
N GLU A 86 2.97 -1.81 21.41
CA GLU A 86 3.25 -2.62 22.60
C GLU A 86 1.99 -3.03 23.38
N ILE A 87 0.89 -2.27 23.24
CA ILE A 87 -0.36 -2.59 23.93
C ILE A 87 -0.90 -3.92 23.37
N PRO A 88 -1.26 -4.90 24.22
CA PRO A 88 -1.88 -6.14 23.76
C PRO A 88 -3.18 -5.87 22.99
N HIS A 89 -3.44 -6.66 21.95
CA HIS A 89 -4.61 -6.46 21.08
C HIS A 89 -5.95 -6.45 21.85
N GLN A 90 -6.05 -7.27 22.91
CA GLN A 90 -7.26 -7.40 23.74
C GLN A 90 -7.58 -6.14 24.54
N ASP A 91 -6.57 -5.31 24.82
CA ASP A 91 -6.69 -4.08 25.61
C ASP A 91 -6.94 -2.85 24.73
N LYS A 92 -6.99 -3.02 23.40
CA LYS A 92 -7.24 -1.95 22.43
C LYS A 92 -8.73 -1.79 22.18
N THR A 93 -9.16 -0.54 22.06
CA THR A 93 -10.50 -0.22 21.55
C THR A 93 -10.65 -0.69 20.10
N SER A 94 -11.88 -0.94 19.64
CA SER A 94 -12.14 -1.35 18.25
C SER A 94 -11.57 -0.35 17.23
N LYS A 95 -11.62 0.95 17.56
CA LYS A 95 -11.04 2.02 16.73
C LYS A 95 -9.52 1.91 16.62
N GLU A 96 -8.84 1.58 17.72
CA GLU A 96 -7.39 1.38 17.71
C GLU A 96 -7.00 0.12 16.94
N GLN A 97 -7.75 -0.97 17.08
CA GLN A 97 -7.52 -2.19 16.32
C GLN A 97 -7.67 -1.95 14.80
N GLU A 98 -8.69 -1.20 14.40
CA GLU A 98 -8.90 -0.83 13.00
C GLU A 98 -7.77 0.08 12.46
N GLN A 99 -7.32 1.04 13.27
CA GLN A 99 -6.19 1.89 12.93
C GLN A 99 -4.90 1.09 12.74
N GLU A 100 -4.62 0.12 13.62
CA GLU A 100 -3.47 -0.77 13.47
C GLU A 100 -3.58 -1.65 12.23
N ARG A 101 -4.75 -2.24 11.97
CA ARG A 101 -5.00 -3.04 10.76
C ARG A 101 -4.71 -2.22 9.50
N THR A 102 -5.18 -0.97 9.47
CA THR A 102 -4.94 -0.03 8.37
C THR A 102 -3.45 0.23 8.16
N TRP A 103 -2.69 0.41 9.25
CA TRP A 103 -1.24 0.61 9.16
C TRP A 103 -0.49 -0.63 8.67
N TYR A 104 -0.86 -1.83 9.11
CA TYR A 104 -0.26 -3.05 8.59
C TYR A 104 -0.48 -3.19 7.08
N ASP A 105 -1.67 -2.87 6.58
CA ASP A 105 -1.95 -2.93 5.15
C ASP A 105 -1.14 -1.88 4.37
N LYS A 106 -1.00 -0.67 4.89
CA LYS A 106 -0.15 0.38 4.28
C LYS A 106 1.32 0.00 4.23
N ILE A 107 1.85 -0.60 5.32
CA ILE A 107 3.24 -1.08 5.38
C ILE A 107 3.48 -2.19 4.35
N ARG A 108 2.52 -3.10 4.16
CA ARG A 108 2.60 -4.15 3.14
C ARG A 108 2.62 -3.56 1.73
N TRP A 109 1.77 -2.57 1.46
CA TRP A 109 1.77 -1.86 0.18
C TRP A 109 3.11 -1.17 -0.09
N TRP A 110 3.62 -0.44 0.90
CA TRP A 110 4.92 0.21 0.82
C TRP A 110 6.04 -0.79 0.49
N ALA A 111 6.13 -1.88 1.23
CA ALA A 111 7.15 -2.90 1.00
C ALA A 111 7.00 -3.58 -0.36
N ALA A 112 5.76 -3.91 -0.77
CA ALA A 112 5.49 -4.52 -2.06
C ALA A 112 5.92 -3.63 -3.23
N ILE A 113 5.62 -2.32 -3.17
CA ILE A 113 6.01 -1.36 -4.21
C ILE A 113 7.53 -1.18 -4.24
N LYS A 114 8.19 -1.06 -3.07
CA LYS A 114 9.65 -0.92 -2.97
C LYS A 114 10.37 -2.14 -3.55
N ARG A 115 9.93 -3.35 -3.19
CA ARG A 115 10.51 -4.62 -3.68
C ARG A 115 10.26 -4.85 -5.18
N ALA A 116 9.14 -4.37 -5.71
CA ALA A 116 8.83 -4.50 -7.13
C ALA A 116 9.65 -3.53 -8.01
N GLU A 117 10.43 -2.63 -7.40
CA GLU A 117 11.23 -1.61 -8.09
C GLU A 117 10.43 -0.76 -9.10
N ILE A 118 9.12 -0.66 -8.87
CA ILE A 118 8.22 0.08 -9.77
C ILE A 118 8.42 1.57 -9.53
N PRO A 119 8.70 2.38 -10.58
CA PRO A 119 8.70 3.82 -10.45
C PRO A 119 7.32 4.31 -9.98
N PHE A 120 7.24 4.80 -8.75
CA PHE A 120 6.00 5.33 -8.17
C PHE A 120 6.12 6.84 -7.97
N SER A 121 5.00 7.55 -8.07
CA SER A 121 4.93 8.98 -7.73
C SER A 121 3.57 9.31 -7.13
N PHE A 122 3.56 10.18 -6.12
CA PHE A 122 2.32 10.78 -5.64
C PHE A 122 1.89 11.87 -6.62
N GLN A 123 0.76 11.67 -7.29
CA GLN A 123 0.16 12.75 -8.07
C GLN A 123 -0.28 13.85 -7.09
N LYS A 124 0.35 15.03 -7.19
CA LYS A 124 -0.22 16.24 -6.59
C LYS A 124 -1.58 16.43 -7.26
N ARG A 125 -2.67 16.32 -6.49
CA ARG A 125 -4.01 16.71 -6.95
C ARG A 125 -4.04 18.25 -7.00
N GLY A 126 -3.32 18.80 -7.98
CA GLY A 126 -3.25 20.22 -8.29
C GLY A 126 -4.19 20.52 -9.45
N LEU A 127 -5.01 21.55 -9.27
CA LEU A 127 -5.76 22.22 -10.33
C LEU A 127 -4.81 22.88 -11.33
N ASP A 128 -4.03 22.10 -12.08
CA ASP A 128 -3.34 22.60 -13.25
C ASP A 128 -4.25 22.40 -14.45
N THR A 129 -5.06 23.42 -14.69
CA THR A 129 -5.71 23.62 -15.98
C THR A 129 -4.67 23.48 -17.09
N PRO A 130 -4.93 22.73 -18.16
CA PRO A 130 -3.96 22.57 -19.23
C PRO A 130 -3.65 23.94 -19.85
N PRO A 131 -2.38 24.26 -20.15
CA PRO A 131 -2.05 25.52 -20.81
C PRO A 131 -2.72 25.53 -22.18
N THR A 132 -3.62 26.48 -22.36
CA THR A 132 -4.29 26.75 -23.64
C THR A 132 -3.19 27.05 -24.66
N LYS A 133 -2.98 26.14 -25.62
CA LYS A 133 -2.12 26.38 -26.78
C LYS A 133 -2.62 27.62 -27.52
N LYS A 134 -1.97 28.77 -27.32
CA LYS A 134 -2.10 29.91 -28.24
C LYS A 134 -1.48 29.49 -29.57
N ARG A 135 -2.31 29.03 -30.50
CA ARG A 135 -1.92 28.93 -31.92
C ARG A 135 -1.70 30.35 -32.43
N LYS A 136 -0.48 30.62 -32.91
CA LYS A 136 -0.17 31.79 -33.71
C LYS A 136 -1.04 31.77 -34.97
N THR A 137 -1.89 32.78 -35.15
CA THR A 137 -2.49 33.09 -36.44
C THR A 137 -1.72 34.29 -37.01
N ALA A 138 -1.05 34.07 -38.14
CA ALA A 138 -0.37 35.10 -38.91
C ALA A 138 -1.39 36.12 -39.47
N PRO A 139 -0.97 37.37 -39.75
CA PRO A 139 -1.85 38.39 -40.31
C PRO A 139 -2.18 38.06 -41.78
N GLN A 140 -3.46 38.14 -42.15
CA GLN A 140 -3.88 38.12 -43.54
C GLN A 140 -3.76 39.54 -44.13
N LEU A 141 -3.10 39.62 -45.28
CA LEU A 141 -3.18 40.72 -46.26
C LEU A 141 -4.47 40.57 -47.07
#